data_AF-A0A067QN02-F1
#
_entry.id   AF-A0A067QN02-F1
#
_cell.length_a   1.000
_cell.length_b   1.000
_cell.length_c   1.000
_cell.angle_alpha   90.00
_cell.angle_beta   90.00
_cell.angle_gamma   90.00
#
_symmetry.space_group_name_H-M   'P 1'
#
loop_
_entity.id
_entity.type
_entity.pdbx_description
1 polymer ?
#
loop_
_entity_poly.entity_id
_entity_poly.type
_entity_poly.pdbx_seq_one_letter_code
_entity_poly.pdbx_strand_id
1 'polypeptide(L)'
;MAIKGFQPVENVIDDIRRLAQEVGLNEVTDEDITELLESHGQPLSNEDVEELATQLCIKEEEEREEELPLREIKTRDLQRILSDIEKLTDELCEIDHDWERSATAKRSVMASMRPYHEILKERKKERRNHDSPHYMPSLKKHDDPQPGTSSEN
;
A
#
# COMPACT_ATOMS: atom_id res chain seq x y z
N MET A 1 -11.85 9.93 21.81
CA MET A 1 -12.06 8.51 21.48
C MET A 1 -11.02 7.73 22.24
N ALA A 2 -11.42 6.93 23.24
CA ALA A 2 -10.50 6.05 23.95
C ALA A 2 -10.34 4.76 23.13
N ILE A 3 -9.09 4.36 22.87
CA ILE A 3 -8.81 3.02 22.36
C ILE A 3 -9.32 2.06 23.44
N LYS A 4 -10.26 1.18 23.10
CA LYS A 4 -10.75 0.14 23.99
C LYS A 4 -9.61 -0.87 24.14
N GLY A 5 -8.68 -0.56 25.04
CA GLY A 5 -7.58 -1.44 25.42
C GLY A 5 -8.14 -2.77 25.89
N PHE A 6 -7.41 -3.83 25.54
CA PHE A 6 -7.54 -5.22 25.95
C PHE A 6 -8.72 -5.49 26.89
N GLN A 7 -9.75 -6.19 26.40
CA GLN A 7 -10.75 -6.78 27.31
C GLN A 7 -9.98 -7.74 28.22
N PRO A 8 -10.10 -7.61 29.56
CA PRO A 8 -9.46 -8.57 30.46
C PRO A 8 -10.05 -9.94 30.12
N VAL A 9 -9.20 -10.84 29.66
CA VAL A 9 -9.61 -12.21 29.36
C VAL A 9 -9.74 -12.89 30.72
N GLU A 10 -10.93 -12.84 31.30
CA GLU A 10 -11.26 -13.66 32.45
C GLU A 10 -11.10 -15.13 32.01
N ASN A 11 -10.20 -15.86 32.66
CA ASN A 11 -9.93 -17.29 32.48
C ASN A 11 -9.29 -17.75 31.16
N VAL A 12 -8.21 -17.07 30.70
CA VAL A 12 -7.34 -17.52 29.58
C VAL A 12 -6.94 -19.00 29.71
N ILE A 13 -6.58 -19.42 30.93
CA ILE A 13 -6.12 -20.80 31.21
C ILE A 13 -7.25 -21.80 30.93
N ASP A 14 -8.48 -21.48 31.31
CA ASP A 14 -9.62 -22.37 31.09
C ASP A 14 -9.99 -22.49 29.61
N ASP A 15 -9.90 -21.39 28.87
CA ASP A 15 -10.14 -21.40 27.43
C ASP A 15 -9.06 -22.19 26.69
N ILE A 16 -7.78 -22.04 27.05
CA ILE A 16 -6.68 -22.82 26.45
C ILE A 16 -6.86 -24.31 26.76
N ARG A 17 -7.20 -24.68 28.01
CA ARG A 17 -7.45 -26.07 28.39
C ARG A 17 -8.62 -26.68 27.62
N ARG A 18 -9.74 -25.94 27.48
CA ARG A 18 -10.89 -26.39 26.70
C ARG A 18 -10.50 -26.65 25.25
N LEU A 19 -9.76 -25.73 24.63
CA LEU A 19 -9.29 -25.88 23.25
C LEU A 19 -8.32 -27.07 23.11
N ALA A 20 -7.42 -27.28 24.06
CA ALA A 20 -6.51 -28.42 24.08
C ALA A 20 -7.27 -29.76 24.10
N GLN A 21 -8.33 -29.86 24.91
CA GLN A 21 -9.19 -31.04 24.95
C GLN A 21 -9.96 -31.26 23.63
N GLU A 22 -10.45 -30.20 22.99
CA GLU A 22 -11.13 -30.28 21.69
C GLU A 22 -10.22 -30.85 20.58
N VAL A 23 -8.92 -30.55 20.63
CA VAL A 23 -7.93 -31.08 19.67
C VAL A 23 -7.30 -32.40 20.11
N GLY A 24 -7.76 -32.99 21.21
CA GLY A 24 -7.32 -34.29 21.71
C GLY A 24 -6.06 -34.28 22.58
N LEU A 25 -5.60 -33.10 23.01
CA LEU A 25 -4.47 -32.92 23.94
C LEU A 25 -4.97 -32.97 25.39
N ASN A 26 -5.49 -34.12 25.81
CA ASN A 26 -6.11 -34.31 27.13
C ASN A 26 -5.12 -34.37 28.29
N GLU A 27 -3.82 -34.47 28.01
CA GLU A 27 -2.74 -34.55 29.01
C GLU A 27 -2.22 -33.18 29.44
N VAL A 28 -2.65 -32.08 28.78
CA VAL A 28 -2.24 -30.72 29.13
C VAL A 28 -2.90 -30.30 30.45
N THR A 29 -2.06 -29.99 31.43
CA THR A 29 -2.47 -29.53 32.76
C THR A 29 -2.49 -28.01 32.86
N ASP A 30 -3.10 -27.50 33.93
CA ASP A 30 -3.16 -26.07 34.23
C ASP A 30 -1.77 -25.51 34.48
N GLU A 31 -0.93 -26.33 35.12
CA GLU A 31 0.46 -26.04 35.39
C GLU A 31 1.25 -25.88 34.09
N ASP A 32 1.05 -26.76 33.10
CA ASP A 32 1.71 -26.65 31.78
C ASP A 32 1.35 -25.35 31.05
N ILE A 33 0.08 -24.95 31.13
CA ILE A 33 -0.42 -23.71 30.51
C ILE A 33 0.12 -22.49 31.26
N THR A 34 0.16 -22.55 32.59
CA THR A 34 0.64 -21.46 33.45
C THR A 34 2.13 -21.22 33.23
N GLU A 35 2.94 -22.29 33.22
CA GLU A 35 4.39 -22.22 32.96
C GLU A 35 4.67 -21.60 31.59
N LEU A 36 3.92 -22.02 30.56
CA LEU A 36 4.05 -21.45 29.22
C LEU A 36 3.72 -19.96 29.18
N LEU A 37 2.61 -19.55 29.81
CA LEU A 37 2.20 -18.15 29.87
C LEU A 37 3.21 -17.29 30.66
N GLU A 38 3.77 -17.81 31.74
CA GLU A 38 4.79 -17.12 32.53
C GLU A 38 6.10 -16.97 31.76
N SER A 39 6.50 -17.99 30.98
CA SER A 39 7.70 -17.94 30.15
C SER A 39 7.66 -16.86 29.06
N HIS A 40 6.47 -16.54 28.55
CA HIS A 40 6.24 -15.54 27.49
C HIS A 40 5.58 -14.25 27.97
N GLY A 41 5.17 -14.19 29.24
CA GLY A 41 4.53 -13.02 29.86
C GLY A 41 5.53 -12.02 30.43
N GLN A 42 6.84 -12.33 30.39
CA GLN A 42 7.87 -11.39 30.79
C GLN A 42 7.85 -10.18 29.85
N PRO A 43 7.78 -8.95 30.38
CA PRO A 43 7.88 -7.77 29.54
C PRO A 43 9.26 -7.75 28.88
N LEU A 44 9.30 -7.38 27.60
CA LEU A 44 10.56 -7.17 26.88
C LEU A 44 11.45 -6.21 27.68
N SER A 45 12.72 -6.54 27.81
CA SER A 45 13.69 -5.62 28.40
C SER A 45 14.00 -4.49 27.41
N ASN A 46 14.57 -3.39 27.89
CA ASN A 46 14.99 -2.29 27.02
C ASN A 46 16.01 -2.76 25.97
N GLU A 47 16.87 -3.72 26.34
CA GLU A 47 17.88 -4.31 25.45
C GLU A 47 17.23 -5.13 24.33
N ASP A 48 16.18 -5.91 24.63
CA ASP A 48 15.41 -6.67 23.63
C ASP A 48 14.69 -5.73 22.65
N VAL A 49 14.18 -4.58 23.14
CA VAL A 49 13.52 -3.57 22.31
C VAL A 49 14.52 -2.90 21.36
N GLU A 50 15.72 -2.60 21.83
CA GLU A 50 16.80 -2.04 21.01
C GLU A 50 17.28 -3.04 19.95
N GLU A 51 17.39 -4.32 20.31
CA GLU A 51 17.75 -5.38 19.37
C GLU A 51 16.68 -5.56 18.28
N LEU A 52 15.40 -5.59 18.66
CA LEU A 52 14.28 -5.66 17.71
C LEU A 52 14.25 -4.44 16.78
N ALA A 53 14.47 -3.23 17.32
CA ALA A 53 14.55 -2.03 16.51
C ALA A 53 15.71 -2.09 15.50
N THR A 54 16.85 -2.65 15.92
CA THR A 54 18.02 -2.84 15.06
C THR A 54 17.75 -3.87 13.96
N GLN A 55 17.15 -5.00 14.30
CA GLN A 55 16.77 -6.03 13.32
C GLN A 55 15.74 -5.52 12.30
N LEU A 56 14.77 -4.73 12.74
CA LEU A 56 13.79 -4.08 11.85
C LEU A 56 14.46 -3.07 10.92
N CYS A 57 15.41 -2.28 11.42
CA CYS A 57 16.14 -1.30 10.62
C CYS A 57 17.04 -1.97 9.57
N ILE A 58 17.73 -3.07 9.92
CA ILE A 58 18.53 -3.86 8.99
C ILE A 58 17.64 -4.49 7.91
N LYS A 59 16.46 -5.00 8.29
CA LYS A 59 15.51 -5.59 7.33
C LYS A 59 14.93 -4.54 6.37
N GLU A 60 14.62 -3.33 6.85
CA GLU A 60 14.21 -2.21 6.01
C GLU A 60 15.35 -1.71 5.10
N GLU A 61 16.61 -1.91 5.48
CA GLU A 61 17.78 -1.57 4.67
C GLU A 61 18.05 -2.61 3.57
N GLU A 62 17.83 -3.91 3.84
CA GLU A 62 17.92 -4.99 2.84
C GLU A 62 16.72 -5.03 1.87
N GLU A 63 15.51 -4.65 2.31
CA GLU A 63 14.32 -4.50 1.46
C GLU A 63 14.28 -3.16 0.70
N ARG A 64 15.29 -2.31 0.88
CA ARG A 64 15.49 -1.12 0.05
C ARG A 64 16.04 -1.54 -1.31
N GLU A 65 15.19 -2.24 -2.10
CA GLU A 65 15.32 -2.26 -3.55
C GLU A 65 15.64 -0.82 -3.97
N GLU A 66 16.78 -0.62 -4.63
CA GLU A 66 17.14 0.66 -5.20
C GLU A 66 15.91 1.22 -5.91
N GLU A 67 15.30 2.27 -5.36
CA GLU A 67 14.18 2.97 -6.00
C GLU A 67 14.73 3.53 -7.31
N LEU A 68 14.66 2.72 -8.37
CA LEU A 68 14.92 3.17 -9.72
C LEU A 68 14.03 4.40 -9.92
N PRO A 69 14.58 5.54 -10.37
CA PRO A 69 13.82 6.76 -10.48
C PRO A 69 12.54 6.48 -11.25
N LEU A 70 11.40 6.73 -10.60
CA LEU A 70 10.07 6.51 -11.15
C LEU A 70 10.00 7.15 -12.53
N ARG A 71 9.98 6.31 -13.57
CA ARG A 71 9.97 6.79 -14.96
C ARG A 71 8.59 7.38 -15.24
N GLU A 72 8.46 8.70 -15.09
CA GLU A 72 7.21 9.39 -15.34
C GLU A 72 6.77 9.28 -16.81
N ILE A 73 5.52 8.88 -17.03
CA ILE A 73 4.91 8.85 -18.37
C ILE A 73 4.55 10.28 -18.78
N LYS A 74 5.28 10.86 -19.72
CA LYS A 74 4.98 12.19 -20.27
C LYS A 74 3.66 12.19 -21.06
N THR A 75 2.82 13.20 -20.83
CA THR A 75 1.50 13.34 -21.48
C THR A 75 1.58 13.31 -23.01
N ARG A 76 2.56 14.02 -23.60
CA ARG A 76 2.76 14.06 -25.04
C ARG A 76 3.09 12.66 -25.61
N ASP A 77 3.97 11.93 -24.92
CA ASP A 77 4.41 10.63 -25.38
C ASP A 77 3.25 9.62 -25.29
N LEU A 78 2.44 9.71 -24.25
CA LEU A 78 1.22 8.90 -24.09
C LEU A 78 0.17 9.21 -25.16
N GLN A 79 -0.07 10.48 -25.47
CA GLN A 79 -0.96 10.89 -26.57
C GLN A 79 -0.51 10.33 -27.90
N ARG A 80 0.78 10.47 -28.22
CA ARG A 80 1.37 9.93 -29.45
C ARG A 80 1.15 8.43 -29.56
N ILE A 81 1.51 7.68 -28.51
CA ILE A 81 1.39 6.20 -28.51
C ILE A 81 -0.06 5.77 -28.72
N LEU A 82 -1.03 6.40 -28.06
CA LEU A 82 -2.44 6.03 -28.22
C LEU A 82 -2.95 6.34 -29.63
N SER A 83 -2.55 7.47 -30.22
CA SER A 83 -2.88 7.79 -31.61
C SER A 83 -2.23 6.82 -32.61
N ASP A 84 -0.98 6.42 -32.38
CA ASP A 84 -0.28 5.45 -33.21
C ASP A 84 -0.97 4.08 -33.15
N ILE A 85 -1.41 3.65 -31.96
CA ILE A 85 -2.15 2.39 -31.78
C ILE A 85 -3.47 2.43 -32.56
N GLU A 86 -4.24 3.51 -32.43
CA GLU A 86 -5.51 3.64 -33.15
C GLU A 86 -5.28 3.52 -34.66
N LYS A 87 -4.32 4.28 -35.19
CA LYS A 87 -3.94 4.25 -36.60
C LYS A 87 -3.51 2.86 -37.07
N LEU A 88 -2.64 2.17 -36.34
CA LEU A 88 -2.17 0.84 -36.71
C LEU A 88 -3.29 -0.20 -36.67
N THR A 89 -4.24 -0.08 -35.73
CA THR A 89 -5.40 -0.97 -35.68
C THR A 89 -6.42 -0.67 -36.79
N ASP A 90 -6.50 0.57 -37.26
CA ASP A 90 -7.29 0.93 -38.44
C ASP A 90 -6.68 0.36 -39.71
N GLU A 91 -5.37 0.54 -39.92
CA GLU A 91 -4.64 -0.05 -41.04
C GLU A 91 -4.80 -1.58 -41.07
N LEU A 92 -4.77 -2.24 -39.91
CA LEU A 92 -5.01 -3.68 -39.81
C LEU A 92 -6.42 -4.07 -40.30
N CYS A 93 -7.44 -3.27 -39.95
CA CYS A 93 -8.81 -3.49 -40.42
C CYS A 93 -8.95 -3.28 -41.94
N GLU A 94 -8.17 -2.38 -42.53
CA GLU A 94 -8.21 -2.11 -43.97
C GLU A 94 -7.56 -3.22 -44.81
N ILE A 95 -6.50 -3.85 -44.29
CA ILE A 95 -5.76 -4.89 -45.03
C ILE A 95 -6.30 -6.31 -44.79
N ASP A 96 -7.01 -6.56 -43.70
CA ASP A 96 -7.55 -7.88 -43.39
C ASP A 96 -8.87 -8.12 -44.14
N HIS A 97 -8.91 -9.17 -44.96
CA HIS A 97 -10.13 -9.59 -45.65
C HIS A 97 -11.21 -10.12 -44.68
N ASP A 98 -10.80 -10.61 -43.52
CA ASP A 98 -11.69 -11.04 -42.44
C ASP A 98 -11.95 -9.86 -41.49
N TRP A 99 -13.03 -9.13 -41.79
CA TRP A 99 -13.41 -7.95 -41.02
C TRP A 99 -13.74 -8.28 -39.56
N GLU A 100 -14.27 -9.48 -39.28
CA GLU A 100 -14.69 -9.84 -37.92
C GLU A 100 -13.46 -10.11 -37.05
N ARG A 101 -12.46 -10.80 -37.60
CA ARG A 101 -11.17 -11.01 -36.94
C ARG A 101 -10.46 -9.69 -36.67
N SER A 102 -10.32 -8.82 -37.66
CA SER A 102 -9.61 -7.53 -37.50
C SER A 102 -10.36 -6.58 -36.56
N ALA A 103 -11.68 -6.48 -36.67
CA ALA A 103 -12.50 -5.69 -35.75
C ALA A 103 -12.42 -6.23 -34.31
N THR A 104 -12.31 -7.54 -34.12
CA THR A 104 -12.13 -8.16 -32.79
C THR A 104 -10.76 -7.85 -32.21
N ALA A 105 -9.69 -7.89 -33.04
CA ALA A 105 -8.36 -7.50 -32.63
C ALA A 105 -8.30 -6.01 -32.23
N LYS A 106 -8.83 -5.11 -33.07
CA LYS A 106 -8.91 -3.67 -32.78
C LYS A 106 -9.63 -3.41 -31.45
N ARG A 107 -10.81 -4.00 -31.25
CA ARG A 107 -11.58 -3.83 -30.00
C ARG A 107 -10.78 -4.30 -28.77
N SER A 108 -10.10 -5.44 -28.89
CA SER A 108 -9.27 -5.98 -27.80
C SER A 108 -8.12 -5.05 -27.44
N VAL A 109 -7.36 -4.57 -28.44
CA VAL A 109 -6.26 -3.62 -28.23
C VAL A 109 -6.77 -2.33 -27.59
N MET A 110 -7.84 -1.74 -28.11
CA MET A 110 -8.41 -0.51 -27.57
C MET A 110 -8.95 -0.70 -26.14
N ALA A 111 -9.50 -1.88 -25.82
CA ALA A 111 -9.92 -2.21 -24.47
C ALA A 111 -8.73 -2.26 -23.49
N SER A 112 -7.61 -2.88 -23.89
CA SER A 112 -6.37 -2.90 -23.11
C SER A 112 -5.76 -1.51 -22.92
N MET A 113 -5.99 -0.58 -23.83
CA MET A 113 -5.49 0.81 -23.73
C MET A 113 -6.37 1.74 -22.88
N ARG A 114 -7.51 1.27 -22.34
CA ARG A 114 -8.43 2.10 -21.53
C ARG A 114 -7.76 2.78 -20.32
N PRO A 115 -6.91 2.12 -19.50
CA PRO A 115 -6.30 2.76 -18.34
C PRO A 115 -5.48 4.01 -18.73
N TYR A 116 -4.78 3.94 -19.86
CA TYR A 116 -3.98 5.05 -20.39
C TYR A 116 -4.84 6.22 -20.90
N HIS A 117 -6.01 5.93 -21.47
CA HIS A 117 -6.97 6.96 -21.84
C HIS A 117 -7.52 7.70 -20.60
N GLU A 118 -7.78 6.99 -19.51
CA GLU A 118 -8.23 7.61 -18.26
C GLU A 118 -7.13 8.50 -17.65
N ILE A 119 -5.87 8.09 -17.68
CA ILE A 119 -4.73 8.95 -17.27
C ILE A 119 -4.73 10.27 -18.06
N LEU A 120 -4.90 10.23 -19.38
CA LEU A 120 -4.96 11.46 -20.19
C LEU A 120 -6.15 12.34 -19.85
N LYS A 121 -7.31 11.72 -19.62
CA LYS A 121 -8.55 12.42 -19.27
C LYS A 121 -8.46 13.11 -17.92
N GLU A 122 -7.85 12.45 -16.93
CA GLU A 122 -7.56 13.00 -15.61
C GLU A 122 -6.60 14.18 -15.71
N ARG A 123 -5.47 14.02 -16.39
CA ARG A 123 -4.52 15.12 -16.64
C ARG A 123 -5.16 16.31 -17.36
N LYS A 124 -6.09 16.06 -18.27
CA LYS A 124 -6.85 17.13 -18.94
C LYS A 124 -7.81 17.82 -17.96
N LYS A 125 -8.40 17.09 -17.00
CA LYS A 125 -9.27 17.65 -15.95
C LYS A 125 -8.46 18.49 -14.97
N GLU A 126 -7.31 18.00 -14.52
CA GLU A 126 -6.39 18.74 -13.65
C GLU A 126 -5.95 20.07 -14.26
N ARG A 127 -5.52 20.07 -15.53
CA ARG A 127 -5.17 21.30 -16.24
C ARG A 127 -6.33 22.29 -16.30
N ARG A 128 -7.54 21.83 -16.65
CA ARG A 128 -8.74 22.70 -16.66
C ARG A 128 -9.06 23.28 -15.27
N ASN A 129 -8.83 22.51 -14.22
CA ASN A 129 -9.05 22.95 -12.85
C ASN A 129 -7.98 23.95 -12.40
N HIS A 130 -6.72 23.76 -12.83
CA HIS A 130 -5.60 24.66 -12.54
C HIS A 130 -5.71 25.98 -13.30
N ASP A 131 -6.19 25.94 -14.54
CA ASP A 131 -6.44 27.12 -15.39
C ASP A 131 -7.73 27.88 -14.99
N SER A 132 -8.47 27.39 -13.98
CA SER A 132 -9.67 28.06 -13.48
C SER A 132 -9.29 29.32 -12.67
N PRO A 133 -9.92 30.48 -12.91
CA PRO A 133 -9.61 31.73 -12.20
C PRO A 133 -9.90 31.69 -10.68
N HIS A 134 -10.50 30.60 -10.19
CA HIS A 134 -10.74 30.35 -8.76
C HIS A 134 -9.80 29.31 -8.14
N TYR A 135 -8.78 28.84 -8.86
CA TYR A 135 -7.81 27.90 -8.30
C TYR A 135 -6.92 28.60 -7.27
N MET A 136 -7.14 28.32 -5.99
CA MET A 136 -6.16 28.59 -4.94
C MET A 136 -5.44 27.28 -4.58
N PRO A 137 -4.12 27.18 -4.82
CA PRO A 137 -3.34 26.07 -4.29
C PRO A 137 -3.40 26.16 -2.76
N SER A 138 -3.88 25.11 -2.11
CA SER A 138 -3.79 25.00 -0.65
C SER A 138 -2.32 25.04 -0.27
N LEU A 139 -1.90 26.10 0.42
CA LEU A 139 -0.60 26.20 1.07
C LEU A 139 -0.48 24.99 2.00
N LYS A 140 0.38 24.03 1.65
CA LYS A 140 0.88 23.05 2.61
C LYS A 140 1.50 23.88 3.74
N LYS A 141 0.91 23.83 4.93
CA LYS A 141 1.52 24.42 6.12
C LYS A 141 2.86 23.72 6.29
N HIS A 142 3.93 24.46 6.08
CA HIS A 142 5.25 24.09 6.56
C HIS A 142 5.14 24.19 8.08
N ASP A 143 5.11 23.05 8.76
CA ASP A 143 5.37 23.01 10.20
C ASP A 143 6.87 23.27 10.36
N ASP A 144 7.25 24.54 10.35
CA ASP A 144 8.60 24.91 10.76
C ASP A 144 8.76 24.61 12.25
N PRO A 145 9.86 23.96 12.67
CA PRO A 145 10.09 23.60 14.06
C PRO A 145 10.25 24.87 14.89
N GLN A 146 9.41 24.99 15.92
CA GLN A 146 9.50 26.01 16.96
C GLN A 146 10.90 25.98 17.61
N PRO A 147 11.72 27.04 17.53
CA PRO A 147 12.92 27.14 18.33
C PRO A 147 12.50 27.56 19.73
N GLY A 148 12.57 26.62 20.67
CA GLY A 148 12.73 26.98 22.06
C GLY A 148 14.11 27.58 22.27
N THR A 149 14.19 28.70 22.98
CA THR A 149 15.40 29.04 23.73
C THR A 149 14.99 29.30 25.17
N SER A 150 15.55 28.45 26.03
CA SER A 150 15.59 28.57 27.48
C SER A 150 16.19 29.90 27.93
N SER A 151 15.68 30.35 29.09
CA SER A 151 16.38 30.87 30.28
C SER A 151 17.51 31.90 30.13
N GLU A 152 17.42 33.01 30.89
CA GLU A 152 18.21 33.20 32.12
C GLU A 152 17.98 34.60 32.73
N ASN A 153 17.82 34.60 34.07
CA ASN A 153 17.84 35.67 35.06
C ASN A 153 16.74 36.76 35.11
#